data_AF-A0A661PI86-F1
#
_entry.id   AF-A0A661PI86-F1
#
_cell.length_a   1.000
_cell.length_b   1.000
_cell.length_c   1.000
_cell.angle_alpha   90.00
_cell.angle_beta   90.00
_cell.angle_gamma   90.00
#
_symmetry.space_group_name_H-M   'P 1'
#
loop_
_entity.id
_entity.type
_entity.pdbx_description
1 polymer ?
#
loop_
_entity_poly.entity_id
_entity_poly.type
_entity_poly.pdbx_seq_one_letter_code
_entity_poly.pdbx_strand_id
1 'polypeptide(L)'
;MGAPGAPAGAPMGAPMGAPMGAPAAGGGIRFTYNGTGGELFGVMFVGYLLTMITFGIYGPWFMVKMLKFLSSKTTAGPTARGNLTFNFNGEGGSLFGVMIVGYILTAITFGIYGPWFICKMMGYIADNSVAQTPDGTQYKMRFHGEGAALFGTFIVGYILTAITFGIYMPWFVCKLRKFFYSNTQIVENEQPVGSFDFVGEGGTLFGKFIVGMLLTGITFGIYKAWFDCTLKKFFANHTQIGYQGKGYNADFEGQGGELFVLYLVGGLLTGITFGIYGFWFMTNLMKFNADKHVIREGGQVPPMGGPLSPTIGGPAPAMAMGGGPVAPGMGGPPAPGMGGFGAPPGAGGPPGAPGAPPGVPGAPGMPPGGPAGPGPGGPTPGYG
;
A
#
# COMPACT_ATOMS: atom_id res chain seq x y z
N MET A 1 -42.57 -21.50 23.58
CA MET A 1 -41.54 -20.46 23.45
C MET A 1 -40.19 -21.16 23.49
N GLY A 2 -39.46 -21.21 22.37
CA GLY A 2 -38.10 -21.74 22.33
C GLY A 2 -37.10 -20.60 22.21
N ALA A 3 -36.03 -20.62 23.00
CA ALA A 3 -34.98 -19.61 22.93
C ALA A 3 -34.20 -19.74 21.60
N PRO A 4 -33.81 -18.62 20.94
CA PRO A 4 -32.93 -18.68 19.78
C PRO A 4 -31.53 -19.15 20.21
N GLY A 5 -30.99 -20.13 19.49
CA GLY A 5 -29.69 -20.73 19.79
C GLY A 5 -28.53 -19.76 19.63
N ALA A 6 -27.51 -19.92 20.47
CA ALA A 6 -26.28 -19.13 20.40
C ALA A 6 -25.54 -19.36 19.06
N PRO A 7 -24.95 -18.31 18.46
CA PRO A 7 -24.14 -18.47 17.26
C PRO A 7 -22.89 -19.29 17.57
N ALA A 8 -22.58 -20.25 16.69
CA ALA A 8 -21.50 -21.20 16.90
C ALA A 8 -20.12 -20.54 16.79
N GLY A 9 -19.28 -20.76 17.81
CA GLY A 9 -17.82 -20.84 17.66
C GLY A 9 -17.10 -19.62 17.07
N ALA A 10 -17.15 -18.48 17.75
CA ALA A 10 -16.04 -17.53 17.65
C ALA A 10 -14.75 -18.23 18.13
N PRO A 11 -13.60 -18.11 17.44
CA PRO A 11 -12.35 -18.72 17.89
C PRO A 11 -11.88 -18.07 19.20
N MET A 12 -12.07 -18.77 20.33
CA MET A 12 -11.49 -18.39 21.61
C MET A 12 -9.97 -18.33 21.47
N GLY A 13 -9.40 -17.13 21.55
CA GLY A 13 -7.93 -16.95 21.56
C GLY A 13 -7.39 -15.70 20.88
N ALA A 14 -8.20 -14.99 20.07
CA ALA A 14 -7.79 -13.68 19.55
C ALA A 14 -7.85 -12.62 20.68
N PRO A 15 -6.73 -12.02 21.13
CA PRO A 15 -6.81 -10.89 22.04
C PRO A 15 -7.51 -9.72 21.35
N MET A 16 -8.34 -8.99 22.11
CA MET A 16 -9.24 -7.91 21.66
C MET A 16 -8.46 -6.63 21.25
N GLY A 17 -7.56 -6.78 20.29
CA GLY A 17 -6.50 -5.84 19.92
C GLY A 17 -5.44 -6.42 18.97
N ALA A 18 -5.51 -7.71 18.58
CA ALA A 18 -4.63 -8.28 17.56
C ALA A 18 -4.72 -7.46 16.26
N PRO A 19 -3.61 -7.12 15.58
CA PRO A 19 -3.65 -6.24 14.42
C PRO A 19 -4.41 -6.88 13.25
N MET A 20 -5.14 -6.09 12.45
CA MET A 20 -5.85 -6.55 11.24
C MET A 20 -4.95 -7.36 10.29
N GLY A 21 -3.66 -6.97 10.23
CA GLY A 21 -2.63 -7.62 9.44
C GLY A 21 -1.99 -8.85 10.07
N ALA A 22 -2.21 -9.16 11.36
CA ALA A 22 -1.67 -10.38 11.96
C ALA A 22 -2.22 -11.59 11.18
N PRO A 23 -1.36 -12.39 10.55
CA PRO A 23 -1.79 -13.63 9.94
C PRO A 23 -2.23 -14.58 11.07
N ALA A 24 -3.17 -15.48 10.79
CA ALA A 24 -3.38 -16.61 11.69
C ALA A 24 -2.07 -17.41 11.82
N ALA A 25 -1.84 -17.99 13.00
CA ALA A 25 -0.54 -18.56 13.38
C ALA A 25 0.04 -19.51 12.30
N GLY A 26 1.10 -19.05 11.63
CA GLY A 26 1.89 -19.85 10.68
C GLY A 26 1.70 -19.59 9.18
N GLY A 27 0.83 -18.67 8.73
CA GLY A 27 0.68 -18.43 7.28
C GLY A 27 0.13 -17.06 6.89
N GLY A 28 0.68 -16.44 5.85
CA GLY A 28 0.31 -15.10 5.37
C GLY A 28 -1.15 -14.98 4.90
N ILE A 29 -1.69 -13.76 5.00
CA ILE A 29 -3.07 -13.43 4.61
C ILE A 29 -3.20 -13.54 3.09
N ARG A 30 -4.07 -14.43 2.61
CA ARG A 30 -4.37 -14.59 1.18
C ARG A 30 -5.63 -13.82 0.82
N PHE A 31 -5.68 -13.23 -0.37
CA PHE A 31 -6.93 -12.78 -0.95
C PHE A 31 -7.60 -13.95 -1.68
N THR A 32 -8.93 -13.98 -1.69
CA THR A 32 -9.71 -15.00 -2.40
C THR A 32 -10.92 -14.35 -3.04
N TYR A 33 -11.18 -14.66 -4.32
CA TYR A 33 -12.30 -14.12 -5.07
C TYR A 33 -13.35 -15.20 -5.35
N ASN A 34 -14.50 -15.10 -4.67
CA ASN A 34 -15.58 -16.07 -4.70
C ASN A 34 -16.66 -15.78 -5.76
N GLY A 35 -16.42 -14.82 -6.67
CA GLY A 35 -17.36 -14.50 -7.76
C GLY A 35 -17.37 -15.54 -8.88
N THR A 36 -18.53 -15.70 -9.53
CA THR A 36 -18.70 -16.58 -10.70
C THR A 36 -18.80 -15.77 -12.01
N GLY A 37 -18.46 -16.43 -13.13
CA GLY A 37 -18.53 -15.81 -14.46
C GLY A 37 -19.95 -15.40 -14.87
N GLY A 38 -20.97 -16.17 -14.46
CA GLY A 38 -22.37 -15.86 -14.72
C GLY A 38 -22.88 -14.64 -13.93
N GLU A 39 -22.49 -14.51 -12.66
CA GLU A 39 -22.81 -13.30 -11.87
C GLU A 39 -22.12 -12.06 -12.45
N LEU A 40 -20.83 -12.16 -12.79
CA LEU A 40 -20.09 -11.07 -13.41
C LEU A 40 -20.69 -10.69 -14.78
N PHE A 41 -21.05 -11.68 -15.60
CA PHE A 41 -21.76 -11.46 -16.87
C PHE A 41 -23.08 -10.70 -16.65
N GLY A 42 -23.94 -11.14 -15.73
CA GLY A 42 -25.20 -10.46 -15.45
C GLY A 42 -25.01 -9.00 -14.99
N VAL A 43 -24.01 -8.74 -14.14
CA VAL A 43 -23.68 -7.38 -13.69
C VAL A 43 -23.12 -6.53 -14.84
N MET A 44 -22.18 -7.05 -15.63
CA MET A 44 -21.54 -6.32 -16.74
C MET A 44 -22.50 -6.11 -17.91
N PHE A 45 -23.23 -7.13 -18.35
CA PHE A 45 -24.16 -7.06 -19.48
C PHE A 45 -25.25 -6.01 -19.23
N VAL A 46 -25.95 -6.09 -18.10
CA VAL A 46 -26.97 -5.09 -17.72
C VAL A 46 -26.33 -3.71 -17.55
N GLY A 47 -25.13 -3.64 -16.97
CA GLY A 47 -24.39 -2.39 -16.78
C GLY A 47 -24.02 -1.68 -18.08
N TYR A 48 -23.45 -2.41 -19.05
CA TYR A 48 -23.12 -1.89 -20.37
C TYR A 48 -24.37 -1.56 -21.19
N LEU A 49 -25.41 -2.39 -21.15
CA LEU A 49 -26.68 -2.13 -21.83
C LEU A 49 -27.30 -0.81 -21.35
N LEU A 50 -27.42 -0.62 -20.03
CA LEU A 50 -27.91 0.63 -19.44
C LEU A 50 -26.99 1.81 -19.76
N THR A 51 -25.67 1.63 -19.69
CA THR A 51 -24.70 2.69 -20.05
C THR A 51 -24.81 3.09 -21.51
N MET A 52 -25.05 2.13 -22.43
CA MET A 52 -25.23 2.40 -23.85
C MET A 52 -26.55 3.15 -24.12
N ILE A 53 -27.68 2.66 -23.59
CA ILE A 53 -29.01 3.28 -23.76
C ILE A 53 -29.04 4.70 -23.19
N THR A 54 -28.30 4.96 -22.11
CA THR A 54 -28.20 6.28 -21.46
C THR A 54 -27.04 7.14 -21.98
N PHE A 55 -26.42 6.79 -23.12
CA PHE A 55 -25.31 7.54 -23.72
C PHE A 55 -24.16 7.87 -22.73
N GLY A 56 -23.81 6.91 -21.87
CA GLY A 56 -22.76 7.03 -20.87
C GLY A 56 -23.21 7.52 -19.50
N ILE A 57 -24.42 8.10 -19.37
CA ILE A 57 -24.91 8.70 -18.11
C ILE A 57 -24.97 7.68 -16.97
N TYR A 58 -25.40 6.43 -17.23
CA TYR A 58 -25.44 5.38 -16.20
C TYR A 58 -24.05 4.86 -15.76
N GLY A 59 -22.96 5.24 -16.46
CA GLY A 59 -21.60 4.77 -16.20
C GLY A 59 -21.14 4.81 -14.73
N PRO A 60 -21.40 5.88 -13.95
CA PRO A 60 -21.00 5.96 -12.55
C PRO A 60 -21.77 4.99 -11.64
N TRP A 61 -23.07 4.77 -11.89
CA TRP A 61 -23.85 3.74 -11.18
C TRP A 61 -23.35 2.35 -11.51
N PHE A 62 -22.96 2.10 -12.77
CA PHE A 62 -22.31 0.85 -13.16
C PHE A 62 -20.95 0.65 -12.46
N MET A 63 -20.11 1.68 -12.38
CA MET A 63 -18.83 1.61 -11.64
C MET A 63 -19.05 1.31 -10.16
N VAL A 64 -19.98 2.00 -9.49
CA VAL A 64 -20.31 1.74 -8.08
C VAL A 64 -20.85 0.33 -7.89
N LYS A 65 -21.72 -0.16 -8.80
CA LYS A 65 -22.22 -1.54 -8.77
C LYS A 65 -21.10 -2.55 -8.96
N MET A 66 -20.12 -2.27 -9.83
CA MET A 66 -18.95 -3.11 -10.05
C MET A 66 -18.04 -3.15 -8.83
N LEU A 67 -17.75 -2.01 -8.20
CA LEU A 67 -16.97 -1.94 -6.97
C LEU A 67 -17.66 -2.70 -5.83
N LYS A 68 -18.98 -2.52 -5.64
CA LYS A 68 -19.77 -3.31 -4.68
C LYS A 68 -19.68 -4.81 -4.94
N PHE A 69 -19.83 -5.23 -6.20
CA PHE A 69 -19.74 -6.63 -6.58
C PHE A 69 -18.34 -7.22 -6.34
N LEU A 70 -17.27 -6.55 -6.78
CA LEU A 70 -15.90 -6.99 -6.53
C LEU A 70 -15.56 -7.04 -5.04
N SER A 71 -15.91 -6.02 -4.26
CA SER A 71 -15.67 -5.99 -2.81
C SER A 71 -16.37 -7.15 -2.11
N SER A 72 -17.70 -7.29 -2.28
CA SER A 72 -18.50 -8.34 -1.62
C SER A 72 -18.12 -9.77 -2.02
N LYS A 73 -17.49 -9.96 -3.19
CA LYS A 73 -16.96 -11.25 -3.64
C LYS A 73 -15.49 -11.48 -3.29
N THR A 74 -14.80 -10.47 -2.75
CA THR A 74 -13.41 -10.58 -2.29
C THR A 74 -13.38 -10.75 -0.77
N THR A 75 -12.58 -11.70 -0.30
CA THR A 75 -12.30 -11.91 1.11
C THR A 75 -10.79 -12.02 1.33
N ALA A 76 -10.29 -11.58 2.48
CA ALA A 76 -8.87 -11.76 2.83
C ALA A 76 -8.73 -12.53 4.16
N GLY A 77 -7.91 -13.58 4.18
CA GLY A 77 -7.71 -14.38 5.37
C GLY A 77 -6.76 -15.57 5.19
N PRO A 78 -6.55 -16.39 6.23
CA PRO A 78 -7.05 -16.18 7.60
C PRO A 78 -6.23 -15.12 8.36
N THR A 79 -6.89 -14.14 8.97
CA THR A 79 -6.26 -13.20 9.91
C THR A 79 -6.47 -13.65 11.36
N ALA A 80 -5.74 -13.05 12.30
CA ALA A 80 -5.94 -13.30 13.73
C ALA A 80 -7.36 -12.93 14.22
N ARG A 81 -8.08 -12.03 13.54
CA ARG A 81 -9.49 -11.67 13.79
C ARG A 81 -10.47 -12.39 12.83
N GLY A 82 -10.06 -13.48 12.18
CA GLY A 82 -10.86 -14.22 11.19
C GLY A 82 -10.74 -13.71 9.75
N ASN A 83 -11.73 -13.99 8.90
CA ASN A 83 -11.71 -13.60 7.49
C ASN A 83 -12.28 -12.19 7.29
N LEU A 84 -11.49 -11.30 6.71
CA LEU A 84 -11.89 -9.95 6.32
C LEU A 84 -12.86 -10.00 5.13
N THR A 85 -13.97 -9.29 5.26
CA THR A 85 -14.90 -9.02 4.15
C THR A 85 -14.76 -7.58 3.69
N PHE A 86 -14.83 -7.33 2.38
CA PHE A 86 -14.77 -5.97 1.84
C PHE A 86 -16.17 -5.52 1.42
N ASN A 87 -16.59 -4.36 1.90
CA ASN A 87 -17.84 -3.70 1.56
C ASN A 87 -17.55 -2.33 0.96
N PHE A 88 -18.28 -1.96 -0.10
CA PHE A 88 -18.18 -0.64 -0.70
C PHE A 88 -19.50 0.10 -0.50
N ASN A 89 -19.49 1.21 0.23
CA ASN A 89 -20.72 1.93 0.61
C ASN A 89 -21.07 3.11 -0.31
N GLY A 90 -20.29 3.35 -1.37
CA GLY A 90 -20.49 4.49 -2.27
C GLY A 90 -21.82 4.49 -3.02
N GLU A 91 -22.21 5.66 -3.50
CA GLU A 91 -23.46 5.91 -4.21
C GLU A 91 -23.19 6.37 -5.65
N GLY A 92 -24.00 5.92 -6.61
CA GLY A 92 -23.82 6.28 -8.02
C GLY A 92 -23.99 7.79 -8.29
N GLY A 93 -24.91 8.46 -7.58
CA GLY A 93 -25.18 9.89 -7.75
C GLY A 93 -24.02 10.79 -7.31
N SER A 94 -23.37 10.48 -6.18
CA SER A 94 -22.19 11.23 -5.72
C SER A 94 -20.99 11.02 -6.63
N LEU A 95 -20.75 9.79 -7.11
CA LEU A 95 -19.73 9.54 -8.14
C LEU A 95 -20.05 10.25 -9.46
N PHE A 96 -21.31 10.28 -9.89
CA PHE A 96 -21.75 10.99 -11.09
C PHE A 96 -21.47 12.49 -11.01
N GLY A 97 -21.73 13.13 -9.86
CA GLY A 97 -21.34 14.52 -9.62
C GLY A 97 -19.83 14.75 -9.72
N VAL A 98 -19.02 13.88 -9.09
CA VAL A 98 -17.54 13.93 -9.18
C VAL A 98 -17.07 13.73 -10.62
N MET A 99 -17.67 12.82 -11.38
CA MET A 99 -17.30 12.52 -12.76
C MET A 99 -17.70 13.63 -13.74
N ILE A 100 -18.91 14.19 -13.64
CA ILE A 100 -19.31 15.34 -14.49
C ILE A 100 -18.42 16.54 -14.24
N VAL A 101 -18.23 16.94 -12.99
CA VAL A 101 -17.35 18.07 -12.63
C VAL A 101 -15.91 17.76 -13.07
N GLY A 102 -15.45 16.53 -12.85
CA GLY A 102 -14.16 16.03 -13.32
C GLY A 102 -13.96 16.19 -14.82
N TYR A 103 -14.87 15.66 -15.63
CA TYR A 103 -14.78 15.72 -17.09
C TYR A 103 -14.93 17.14 -17.64
N ILE A 104 -15.86 17.95 -17.13
CA ILE A 104 -16.04 19.33 -17.57
C ILE A 104 -14.80 20.17 -17.30
N LEU A 105 -14.25 20.15 -16.07
CA LEU A 105 -13.02 20.88 -15.77
C LEU A 105 -11.83 20.32 -16.54
N THR A 106 -11.71 19.00 -16.71
CA THR A 106 -10.61 18.40 -17.48
C THR A 106 -10.69 18.79 -18.96
N ALA A 107 -11.88 18.86 -19.55
CA ALA A 107 -12.07 19.31 -20.93
C ALA A 107 -11.75 20.80 -21.11
N ILE A 108 -12.32 21.68 -20.27
CA ILE A 108 -12.10 23.14 -20.34
C ILE A 108 -10.63 23.50 -20.11
N THR A 109 -9.92 22.75 -19.26
CA THR A 109 -8.50 22.96 -18.96
C THR A 109 -7.56 22.14 -19.87
N PHE A 110 -8.05 21.57 -20.97
CA PHE A 110 -7.27 20.78 -21.93
C PHE A 110 -6.40 19.68 -21.28
N GLY A 111 -6.97 18.96 -20.30
CA GLY A 111 -6.31 17.88 -19.57
C GLY A 111 -5.62 18.30 -18.28
N ILE A 112 -5.36 19.60 -18.05
CA ILE A 112 -4.61 20.09 -16.88
C ILE A 112 -5.27 19.69 -15.56
N TYR A 113 -6.60 19.76 -15.43
CA TYR A 113 -7.31 19.34 -14.21
C TYR A 113 -7.32 17.82 -13.97
N GLY A 114 -6.85 17.00 -14.93
CA GLY A 114 -6.86 15.54 -14.85
C GLY A 114 -6.30 14.95 -13.54
N PRO A 115 -5.12 15.39 -13.05
CA PRO A 115 -4.57 14.93 -11.76
C PRO A 115 -5.45 15.24 -10.54
N TRP A 116 -6.10 16.40 -10.48
CA TRP A 116 -7.07 16.71 -9.42
C TRP A 116 -8.32 15.83 -9.51
N PHE A 117 -8.79 15.52 -10.71
CA PHE A 117 -9.88 14.57 -10.92
C PHE A 117 -9.48 13.15 -10.49
N ILE A 118 -8.27 12.69 -10.82
CA ILE A 118 -7.74 11.40 -10.37
C ILE A 118 -7.65 11.35 -8.84
N CYS A 119 -7.10 12.38 -8.18
CA CYS A 119 -7.06 12.43 -6.72
C CYS A 119 -8.47 12.41 -6.10
N LYS A 120 -9.45 13.14 -6.65
CA LYS A 120 -10.85 13.09 -6.19
C LYS A 120 -11.49 11.71 -6.38
N MET A 121 -11.21 11.04 -7.49
CA MET A 121 -11.71 9.69 -7.75
C MET A 121 -11.09 8.65 -6.79
N MET A 122 -9.78 8.74 -6.55
CA MET A 122 -9.09 7.88 -5.58
C MET A 122 -9.55 8.13 -4.14
N GLY A 123 -9.74 9.41 -3.75
CA GLY A 123 -10.36 9.82 -2.48
C GLY A 123 -11.75 9.20 -2.30
N TYR A 124 -12.62 9.41 -3.29
CA TYR A 124 -13.97 8.84 -3.27
C TYR A 124 -13.97 7.31 -3.13
N ILE A 125 -13.11 6.59 -3.86
CA ILE A 125 -13.03 5.13 -3.76
C ILE A 125 -12.49 4.71 -2.39
N ALA A 126 -11.44 5.37 -1.86
CA ALA A 126 -10.88 5.07 -0.55
C ALA A 126 -11.92 5.28 0.56
N ASP A 127 -12.52 6.48 0.64
CA ASP A 127 -13.47 6.89 1.68
C ASP A 127 -14.71 5.98 1.76
N ASN A 128 -15.13 5.41 0.62
CA ASN A 128 -16.28 4.53 0.52
C ASN A 128 -15.93 3.04 0.61
N SER A 129 -14.65 2.68 0.69
CA SER A 129 -14.20 1.31 0.87
C SER A 129 -14.02 0.98 2.35
N VAL A 130 -14.79 -0.01 2.83
CA VAL A 130 -14.79 -0.47 4.22
C VAL A 130 -14.45 -1.95 4.27
N ALA A 131 -13.40 -2.33 4.99
CA ALA A 131 -13.16 -3.72 5.34
C ALA A 131 -13.72 -4.01 6.74
N GLN A 132 -14.33 -5.18 6.94
CA GLN A 132 -14.95 -5.58 8.21
C GLN A 132 -14.47 -6.96 8.64
N THR A 133 -14.06 -7.08 9.90
CA THR A 133 -13.81 -8.37 10.57
C THR A 133 -15.11 -8.95 11.14
N PRO A 134 -15.20 -10.29 11.32
CA PRO A 134 -16.26 -10.94 12.11
C PRO A 134 -16.55 -10.29 13.47
N ASP A 135 -15.52 -9.76 14.12
CA ASP A 135 -15.60 -9.05 15.42
C ASP A 135 -16.26 -7.64 15.33
N GLY A 136 -16.82 -7.26 14.18
CA GLY A 136 -17.49 -5.98 13.96
C GLY A 136 -16.57 -4.75 13.81
N THR A 137 -15.24 -4.92 13.94
CA THR A 137 -14.29 -3.82 13.69
C THR A 137 -14.33 -3.38 12.22
N GLN A 138 -14.41 -2.07 11.99
CA GLN A 138 -14.43 -1.48 10.65
C GLN A 138 -13.15 -0.72 10.34
N TYR A 139 -12.57 -1.01 9.18
CA TYR A 139 -11.38 -0.36 8.64
C TYR A 139 -11.76 0.41 7.39
N LYS A 140 -11.42 1.69 7.35
CA LYS A 140 -11.61 2.57 6.18
C LYS A 140 -10.27 2.90 5.58
N MET A 141 -10.23 3.06 4.26
CA MET A 141 -9.08 3.69 3.60
C MET A 141 -9.32 5.20 3.54
N ARG A 142 -8.30 6.01 3.81
CA ARG A 142 -8.33 7.46 3.58
C ARG A 142 -7.20 7.83 2.64
N PHE A 143 -7.51 8.66 1.65
CA PHE A 143 -6.53 9.14 0.67
C PHE A 143 -6.38 10.65 0.78
N HIS A 144 -5.19 11.10 1.15
CA HIS A 144 -4.88 12.52 1.41
C HIS A 144 -4.06 13.17 0.28
N GLY A 145 -3.99 12.54 -0.91
CA GLY A 145 -3.10 12.96 -1.99
C GLY A 145 -3.53 14.25 -2.68
N GLU A 146 -2.65 15.26 -2.67
CA GLU A 146 -2.90 16.56 -3.27
C GLU A 146 -2.79 16.53 -4.81
N GLY A 147 -3.78 17.08 -5.50
CA GLY A 147 -3.81 17.15 -6.97
C GLY A 147 -2.65 17.95 -7.59
N ALA A 148 -2.14 18.99 -6.91
CA ALA A 148 -1.02 19.78 -7.40
C ALA A 148 0.32 18.99 -7.39
N ALA A 149 0.56 18.20 -6.34
CA ALA A 149 1.72 17.31 -6.27
C ALA A 149 1.66 16.20 -7.33
N LEU A 150 0.46 15.66 -7.59
CA LEU A 150 0.27 14.72 -8.70
C LEU A 150 0.47 15.39 -10.06
N PHE A 151 0.01 16.64 -10.25
CA PHE A 151 0.18 17.41 -11.48
C PHE A 151 1.65 17.70 -11.80
N GLY A 152 2.45 18.11 -10.81
CA GLY A 152 3.90 18.25 -10.97
C GLY A 152 4.57 16.92 -11.37
N THR A 153 4.14 15.81 -10.77
CA THR A 153 4.61 14.46 -11.13
C THR A 153 4.22 14.07 -12.56
N PHE A 154 3.00 14.41 -12.99
CA PHE A 154 2.50 14.19 -14.35
C PHE A 154 3.26 14.99 -15.40
N ILE A 155 3.47 16.30 -15.21
CA ILE A 155 4.23 17.15 -16.14
C ILE A 155 5.65 16.60 -16.32
N VAL A 156 6.39 16.42 -15.22
CA VAL A 156 7.77 15.93 -15.26
C VAL A 156 7.81 14.52 -15.86
N GLY A 157 6.85 13.67 -15.51
CA GLY A 157 6.68 12.33 -16.07
C GLY A 157 6.52 12.32 -17.58
N TYR A 158 5.56 13.08 -18.11
CA TYR A 158 5.29 13.13 -19.55
C TYR A 158 6.41 13.81 -20.34
N ILE A 159 6.99 14.91 -19.84
CA ILE A 159 8.10 15.59 -20.53
C ILE A 159 9.32 14.67 -20.63
N LEU A 160 9.75 14.04 -19.53
CA LEU A 160 10.87 13.10 -19.57
C LEU A 160 10.54 11.87 -20.41
N THR A 161 9.31 11.34 -20.34
CA THR A 161 8.89 10.19 -21.17
C THR A 161 8.89 10.54 -22.66
N ALA A 162 8.47 11.75 -23.04
CA ALA A 162 8.50 12.20 -24.43
C ALA A 162 9.94 12.39 -24.94
N ILE A 163 10.77 13.14 -24.20
CA ILE A 163 12.18 13.41 -24.57
C ILE A 163 12.99 12.11 -24.66
N THR A 164 12.71 11.13 -23.80
CA THR A 164 13.40 9.84 -23.77
C THR A 164 12.71 8.75 -24.61
N PHE A 165 11.76 9.11 -25.48
CA PHE A 165 11.03 8.19 -26.37
C PHE A 165 10.47 6.93 -25.65
N GLY A 166 9.87 7.14 -24.48
CA GLY A 166 9.26 6.08 -23.67
C GLY A 166 10.19 5.46 -22.62
N ILE A 167 11.51 5.65 -22.69
CA ILE A 167 12.48 5.03 -21.76
C ILE A 167 12.18 5.39 -20.30
N TYR A 168 11.75 6.63 -20.00
CA TYR A 168 11.43 7.06 -18.63
C TYR A 168 10.15 6.43 -18.03
N MET A 169 9.33 5.71 -18.80
CA MET A 169 8.05 5.13 -18.32
C MET A 169 8.17 4.35 -17.00
N PRO A 170 9.16 3.45 -16.79
CA PRO A 170 9.30 2.71 -15.53
C PRO A 170 9.51 3.60 -14.30
N TRP A 171 10.32 4.65 -14.41
CA TRP A 171 10.51 5.63 -13.33
C TRP A 171 9.23 6.44 -13.07
N PHE A 172 8.51 6.83 -14.13
CA PHE A 172 7.22 7.50 -13.98
C PHE A 172 6.18 6.62 -13.29
N VAL A 173 6.05 5.34 -13.69
CA VAL A 173 5.15 4.37 -13.04
C VAL A 173 5.52 4.14 -11.57
N CYS A 174 6.81 4.00 -11.23
CA CYS A 174 7.24 3.89 -9.84
C CYS A 174 6.91 5.16 -9.03
N LYS A 175 7.11 6.36 -9.59
CA LYS A 175 6.73 7.62 -8.92
C LYS A 175 5.23 7.74 -8.70
N LEU A 176 4.40 7.40 -9.70
CA LEU A 176 2.94 7.41 -9.57
C LEU A 176 2.47 6.43 -8.50
N ARG A 177 2.99 5.19 -8.50
CA ARG A 177 2.67 4.22 -7.45
C ARG A 177 3.11 4.71 -6.08
N LYS A 178 4.33 5.23 -5.94
CA LYS A 178 4.79 5.81 -4.67
C LYS A 178 3.87 6.92 -4.18
N PHE A 179 3.45 7.84 -5.06
CA PHE A 179 2.48 8.87 -4.71
C PHE A 179 1.16 8.29 -4.22
N PHE A 180 0.54 7.34 -4.94
CA PHE A 180 -0.76 6.80 -4.50
C PHE A 180 -0.66 6.02 -3.18
N TYR A 181 0.41 5.25 -2.99
CA TYR A 181 0.59 4.42 -1.81
C TYR A 181 0.91 5.30 -0.59
N SER A 182 1.91 6.20 -0.66
CA SER A 182 2.29 7.05 0.47
C SER A 182 1.20 8.04 0.92
N ASN A 183 0.24 8.35 0.05
CA ASN A 183 -0.92 9.18 0.37
C ASN A 183 -2.17 8.36 0.79
N THR A 184 -2.09 7.02 0.83
CA THR A 184 -3.16 6.14 1.32
C THR A 184 -2.86 5.69 2.75
N GLN A 185 -3.80 5.90 3.65
CA GLN A 185 -3.72 5.50 5.06
C GLN A 185 -4.85 4.53 5.42
N ILE A 186 -4.56 3.61 6.33
CA ILE A 186 -5.51 2.69 6.93
C ILE A 186 -6.00 3.30 8.24
N VAL A 187 -7.31 3.42 8.38
CA VAL A 187 -7.97 4.07 9.51
C VAL A 187 -8.92 3.06 10.19
N GLU A 188 -8.69 2.76 11.47
CA GLU A 188 -9.51 1.88 12.30
C GLU A 188 -10.30 2.78 13.26
N ASN A 189 -11.63 2.70 13.23
CA ASN A 189 -12.51 3.54 14.06
C ASN A 189 -12.13 5.04 14.07
N GLU A 190 -11.83 5.57 12.89
CA GLU A 190 -11.46 6.98 12.63
C GLU A 190 -10.06 7.42 13.11
N GLN A 191 -9.25 6.51 13.67
CA GLN A 191 -7.84 6.75 14.01
C GLN A 191 -6.88 6.14 12.96
N PRO A 192 -5.81 6.84 12.55
CA PRO A 192 -4.82 6.31 11.61
C PRO A 192 -3.98 5.22 12.28
N VAL A 193 -4.12 3.98 11.83
CA VAL A 193 -3.42 2.80 12.38
C VAL A 193 -2.37 2.22 11.44
N GLY A 194 -2.35 2.66 10.18
CA GLY A 194 -1.39 2.18 9.19
C GLY A 194 -1.28 3.05 7.94
N SER A 195 -0.28 2.76 7.13
CA SER A 195 0.00 3.42 5.87
C SER A 195 0.55 2.41 4.85
N PHE A 196 0.43 2.76 3.58
CA PHE A 196 1.08 2.03 2.49
C PHE A 196 2.33 2.81 2.05
N ASP A 197 3.45 2.12 1.79
CA ASP A 197 4.61 2.71 1.12
C ASP A 197 5.05 1.82 -0.05
N PHE A 198 5.75 2.43 -1.00
CA PHE A 198 6.31 1.78 -2.16
C PHE A 198 7.79 2.15 -2.32
N VAL A 199 8.65 1.17 -2.06
CA VAL A 199 10.11 1.31 -2.08
C VAL A 199 10.74 0.89 -3.42
N GLY A 200 9.93 0.71 -4.47
CA GLY A 200 10.39 0.20 -5.76
C GLY A 200 11.15 1.22 -6.60
N GLU A 201 12.34 0.84 -7.05
CA GLU A 201 13.20 1.69 -7.87
C GLU A 201 12.85 1.61 -9.36
N GLY A 202 12.92 2.74 -10.08
CA GLY A 202 12.66 2.78 -11.52
C GLY A 202 13.70 2.03 -12.37
N GLY A 203 14.98 2.00 -11.95
CA GLY A 203 16.05 1.33 -12.70
C GLY A 203 15.91 -0.19 -12.74
N THR A 204 15.57 -0.81 -11.60
CA THR A 204 15.31 -2.26 -11.52
C THR A 204 14.03 -2.65 -12.28
N LEU A 205 13.02 -1.78 -12.33
CA LEU A 205 11.84 -1.97 -13.19
C LEU A 205 12.19 -1.83 -14.68
N PHE A 206 13.04 -0.86 -15.06
CA PHE A 206 13.44 -0.64 -16.44
C PHE A 206 14.16 -1.85 -17.05
N GLY A 207 15.10 -2.46 -16.33
CA GLY A 207 15.76 -3.70 -16.78
C GLY A 207 14.75 -4.83 -17.07
N LYS A 208 13.77 -5.01 -16.18
CA LYS A 208 12.67 -5.97 -16.38
C LYS A 208 11.78 -5.60 -17.57
N PHE A 209 11.56 -4.31 -17.81
CA PHE A 209 10.73 -3.80 -18.91
C PHE A 209 11.38 -4.06 -20.28
N ILE A 210 12.69 -3.82 -20.43
CA ILE A 210 13.43 -4.08 -21.67
C ILE A 210 13.48 -5.59 -21.98
N VAL A 211 13.83 -6.43 -21.00
CA VAL A 211 13.83 -7.89 -21.16
C VAL A 211 12.42 -8.40 -21.51
N GLY A 212 11.40 -7.90 -20.81
CA GLY A 212 10.01 -8.22 -21.07
C GLY A 212 9.55 -7.85 -22.47
N MET A 213 9.86 -6.63 -22.93
CA MET A 213 9.50 -6.16 -24.28
C MET A 213 10.21 -6.98 -25.37
N LEU A 214 11.53 -7.20 -25.24
CA LEU A 214 12.32 -7.94 -26.21
C LEU A 214 11.86 -9.40 -26.33
N LEU A 215 11.68 -10.10 -25.20
CA LEU A 215 11.20 -11.48 -25.21
C LEU A 215 9.75 -11.58 -25.68
N THR A 216 8.88 -10.61 -25.33
CA THR A 216 7.50 -10.59 -25.83
C THR A 216 7.45 -10.35 -27.34
N GLY A 217 8.32 -9.50 -27.89
CA GLY A 217 8.45 -9.29 -29.33
C GLY A 217 8.93 -10.55 -30.07
N ILE A 218 10.06 -11.13 -29.65
CA ILE A 218 10.64 -12.33 -30.27
C ILE A 218 9.70 -13.55 -30.19
N THR A 219 8.93 -13.67 -29.11
CA THR A 219 7.98 -14.79 -28.92
C THR A 219 6.56 -14.48 -29.42
N PHE A 220 6.38 -13.42 -30.21
CA PHE A 220 5.09 -12.99 -30.78
C PHE A 220 3.94 -12.93 -29.74
N GLY A 221 4.24 -12.39 -28.56
CA GLY A 221 3.27 -12.20 -27.48
C GLY A 221 3.23 -13.32 -26.43
N ILE A 222 3.79 -14.50 -26.67
CA ILE A 222 3.74 -15.65 -25.73
C ILE A 222 4.36 -15.29 -24.38
N TYR A 223 5.53 -14.62 -24.37
CA TYR A 223 6.21 -14.24 -23.13
C TYR A 223 5.44 -13.20 -22.28
N LYS A 224 4.39 -12.56 -22.82
CA LYS A 224 3.60 -11.54 -22.10
C LYS A 224 3.11 -12.04 -20.73
N ALA A 225 2.70 -13.31 -20.62
CA ALA A 225 2.25 -13.88 -19.34
C ALA A 225 3.36 -13.93 -18.28
N TRP A 226 4.59 -14.27 -18.67
CA TRP A 226 5.76 -14.23 -17.78
C TRP A 226 6.16 -12.81 -17.43
N PHE A 227 6.05 -11.88 -18.38
CA PHE A 227 6.31 -10.46 -18.15
C PHE A 227 5.28 -9.85 -17.17
N ASP A 228 3.98 -10.09 -17.36
CA ASP A 228 2.92 -9.62 -16.47
C ASP A 228 3.09 -10.19 -15.04
N CYS A 229 3.43 -11.48 -14.91
CA CYS A 229 3.78 -12.05 -13.61
C CYS A 229 5.05 -11.42 -13.01
N THR A 230 6.05 -11.09 -13.83
CA THR A 230 7.29 -10.42 -13.39
C THR A 230 7.03 -8.99 -12.89
N LEU A 231 6.13 -8.25 -13.56
CA LEU A 231 5.67 -6.93 -13.13
C LEU A 231 4.85 -7.01 -11.84
N LYS A 232 3.90 -7.96 -11.73
CA LYS A 232 3.11 -8.17 -10.50
C LYS A 232 4.00 -8.50 -9.30
N LYS A 233 4.96 -9.43 -9.46
CA LYS A 233 5.98 -9.73 -8.43
C LYS A 233 6.81 -8.51 -8.07
N PHE A 234 7.23 -7.72 -9.06
CA PHE A 234 7.96 -6.50 -8.76
C PHE A 234 7.13 -5.51 -7.92
N PHE A 235 5.87 -5.26 -8.29
CA PHE A 235 5.04 -4.30 -7.55
C PHE A 235 4.62 -4.82 -6.16
N ALA A 236 4.31 -6.11 -6.02
CA ALA A 236 4.01 -6.73 -4.73
C ALA A 236 5.22 -6.62 -3.79
N ASN A 237 6.37 -7.15 -4.18
CA ASN A 237 7.55 -7.26 -3.31
C ASN A 237 8.17 -5.92 -2.89
N HIS A 238 7.81 -4.82 -3.56
CA HIS A 238 8.21 -3.45 -3.18
C HIS A 238 7.09 -2.63 -2.55
N THR A 239 5.91 -3.23 -2.33
CA THR A 239 4.82 -2.66 -1.54
C THR A 239 4.98 -3.09 -0.08
N GLN A 240 5.14 -2.10 0.79
CA GLN A 240 5.18 -2.28 2.23
C GLN A 240 3.91 -1.71 2.84
N ILE A 241 3.36 -2.40 3.83
CA ILE A 241 2.16 -2.01 4.57
C ILE A 241 2.58 -1.88 6.03
N GLY A 242 2.68 -0.65 6.54
CA GLY A 242 2.89 -0.40 7.95
C GLY A 242 1.55 -0.45 8.67
N TYR A 243 1.40 -1.29 9.70
CA TYR A 243 0.20 -1.32 10.54
C TYR A 243 0.59 -1.54 12.00
N GLN A 244 0.16 -0.65 12.90
CA GLN A 244 0.47 -0.65 14.34
C GLN A 244 1.97 -0.89 14.65
N GLY A 245 2.86 -0.28 13.88
CA GLY A 245 4.32 -0.41 14.05
C GLY A 245 4.95 -1.70 13.54
N LYS A 246 4.15 -2.66 13.03
CA LYS A 246 4.63 -3.83 12.31
C LYS A 246 4.66 -3.58 10.80
N GLY A 247 5.65 -4.16 10.14
CA GLY A 247 5.75 -4.21 8.68
C GLY A 247 5.11 -5.46 8.11
N TYR A 248 4.34 -5.29 7.04
CA TYR A 248 3.82 -6.38 6.23
C TYR A 248 4.23 -6.16 4.78
N ASN A 249 4.76 -7.21 4.14
CA ASN A 249 5.17 -7.17 2.75
C ASN A 249 4.10 -7.87 1.90
N ALA A 250 3.71 -7.25 0.78
CA ALA A 250 2.95 -7.97 -0.24
C ALA A 250 3.90 -8.88 -1.04
N ASP A 251 3.40 -10.06 -1.42
CA ASP A 251 4.08 -11.05 -2.24
C ASP A 251 3.10 -11.57 -3.30
N PHE A 252 3.61 -12.05 -4.42
CA PHE A 252 2.82 -12.59 -5.51
C PHE A 252 3.34 -13.96 -5.97
N GLU A 253 2.65 -15.03 -5.58
CA GLU A 253 3.05 -16.42 -5.83
C GLU A 253 2.72 -16.91 -7.26
N GLY A 254 2.17 -16.07 -8.12
CA GLY A 254 1.71 -16.44 -9.46
C GLY A 254 2.82 -16.89 -10.41
N GLN A 255 2.52 -17.90 -11.24
CA GLN A 255 3.45 -18.42 -12.24
C GLN A 255 3.11 -17.94 -13.66
N GLY A 256 4.12 -17.73 -14.51
CA GLY A 256 3.94 -17.30 -15.90
C GLY A 256 3.20 -18.35 -16.74
N GLY A 257 3.47 -19.64 -16.53
CA GLY A 257 2.81 -20.74 -17.24
C GLY A 257 1.31 -20.85 -16.93
N GLU A 258 0.92 -20.72 -15.66
CA GLU A 258 -0.49 -20.68 -15.25
C GLU A 258 -1.24 -19.52 -15.94
N LEU A 259 -0.64 -18.32 -15.93
CA LEU A 259 -1.22 -17.14 -16.59
C LEU A 259 -1.23 -17.27 -18.12
N PHE A 260 -0.24 -17.95 -18.72
CA PHE A 260 -0.19 -18.23 -20.15
C PHE A 260 -1.32 -19.17 -20.59
N VAL A 261 -1.52 -20.29 -19.89
CA VAL A 261 -2.64 -21.21 -20.18
C VAL A 261 -3.97 -20.49 -20.01
N LEU A 262 -4.11 -19.65 -18.98
CA LEU A 262 -5.31 -18.84 -18.77
C LEU A 262 -5.53 -17.83 -19.92
N TYR A 263 -4.50 -17.15 -20.40
CA TYR A 263 -4.57 -16.26 -21.57
C TYR A 263 -4.88 -17.02 -22.88
N LEU A 264 -4.29 -18.19 -23.09
CA LEU A 264 -4.48 -19.00 -24.29
C LEU A 264 -5.90 -19.57 -24.36
N VAL A 265 -6.34 -20.28 -23.31
CA VAL A 265 -7.68 -20.88 -23.23
C VAL A 265 -8.74 -19.79 -23.15
N GLY A 266 -8.51 -18.75 -22.34
CA GLY A 266 -9.41 -17.61 -22.21
C GLY A 266 -9.58 -16.85 -23.53
N GLY A 267 -8.50 -16.55 -24.24
CA GLY A 267 -8.53 -15.90 -25.54
C GLY A 267 -9.21 -16.75 -26.61
N LEU A 268 -8.85 -18.04 -26.72
CA LEU A 268 -9.44 -18.98 -27.67
C LEU A 268 -10.95 -19.11 -27.47
N LEU A 269 -11.40 -19.40 -26.25
CA LEU A 269 -12.82 -19.55 -25.94
C LEU A 269 -13.57 -18.22 -26.09
N THR A 270 -12.97 -17.08 -25.76
CA THR A 270 -13.56 -15.75 -26.02
C THR A 270 -13.74 -15.51 -27.52
N GLY A 271 -12.79 -15.92 -28.36
CA GLY A 271 -12.91 -15.86 -29.82
C GLY A 271 -14.05 -16.74 -30.35
N ILE A 272 -14.04 -18.03 -30.00
CA ILE A 272 -15.05 -19.02 -30.45
C ILE A 272 -16.47 -18.65 -30.00
N THR A 273 -16.62 -18.04 -28.81
CA THR A 273 -17.92 -17.62 -28.27
C THR A 273 -18.28 -16.16 -28.58
N PHE A 274 -17.60 -15.53 -29.54
CA PHE A 274 -17.84 -14.13 -29.97
C PHE A 274 -17.89 -13.13 -28.80
N GLY A 275 -17.00 -13.29 -27.83
CA GLY A 275 -16.86 -12.42 -26.65
C GLY A 275 -17.54 -12.94 -25.39
N ILE A 276 -18.49 -13.89 -25.46
CA ILE A 276 -19.30 -14.31 -24.31
C ILE A 276 -18.47 -15.02 -23.23
N TYR A 277 -17.44 -15.79 -23.59
CA TYR A 277 -16.53 -16.38 -22.59
C TYR A 277 -15.63 -15.32 -21.90
N GLY A 278 -15.54 -14.10 -22.44
CA GLY A 278 -14.71 -13.02 -21.89
C GLY A 278 -15.01 -12.71 -20.41
N PHE A 279 -16.26 -12.89 -19.98
CA PHE A 279 -16.68 -12.71 -18.58
C PHE A 279 -16.18 -13.82 -17.65
N TRP A 280 -16.11 -15.07 -18.12
CA TRP A 280 -15.46 -16.18 -17.39
C TRP A 280 -13.95 -16.02 -17.39
N PHE A 281 -13.35 -15.61 -18.51
CA PHE A 281 -11.93 -15.30 -18.59
C PHE A 281 -11.52 -14.18 -17.62
N MET A 282 -12.29 -13.09 -17.57
CA MET A 282 -12.07 -11.99 -16.62
C MET A 282 -12.25 -12.44 -15.16
N THR A 283 -13.27 -13.26 -14.87
CA THR A 283 -13.45 -13.89 -13.55
C THR A 283 -12.26 -14.74 -13.15
N ASN A 284 -11.77 -15.60 -14.05
CA ASN A 284 -10.63 -16.47 -13.79
C ASN A 284 -9.33 -15.67 -13.62
N LEU A 285 -9.18 -14.53 -14.30
CA LEU A 285 -8.09 -13.58 -14.06
C LEU A 285 -8.21 -12.88 -12.69
N MET A 286 -9.41 -12.52 -12.25
CA MET A 286 -9.64 -11.98 -10.90
C MET A 286 -9.27 -13.00 -9.83
N LYS A 287 -9.70 -14.27 -9.98
CA LYS A 287 -9.30 -15.39 -9.12
C LYS A 287 -7.79 -15.58 -9.07
N PHE A 288 -7.17 -15.77 -10.23
CA PHE A 288 -5.71 -15.90 -10.33
C PHE A 288 -4.96 -14.73 -9.68
N ASN A 289 -5.44 -13.49 -9.85
CA ASN A 289 -4.83 -12.35 -9.19
C ASN A 289 -5.04 -12.36 -7.67
N ALA A 290 -6.26 -12.64 -7.18
CA ALA A 290 -6.55 -12.67 -5.75
C ALA A 290 -5.79 -13.81 -5.05
N ASP A 291 -6.00 -15.05 -5.49
CA ASP A 291 -5.52 -16.28 -4.84
C ASP A 291 -3.99 -16.38 -4.77
N LYS A 292 -3.29 -15.63 -5.64
CA LYS A 292 -1.83 -15.56 -5.73
C LYS A 292 -1.24 -14.30 -5.06
N HIS A 293 -2.04 -13.33 -4.62
CA HIS A 293 -1.57 -12.24 -3.75
C HIS A 293 -1.61 -12.70 -2.29
N VAL A 294 -0.47 -12.57 -1.61
CA VAL A 294 -0.31 -12.94 -0.20
C VAL A 294 0.34 -11.77 0.54
N ILE A 295 -0.18 -11.41 1.70
CA ILE A 295 0.48 -10.47 2.62
C ILE A 295 1.18 -11.29 3.70
N ARG A 296 2.49 -11.12 3.83
CA ARG A 296 3.34 -11.80 4.81
C ARG A 296 3.82 -10.80 5.86
N GLU A 297 4.03 -11.23 7.10
CA GLU A 297 4.77 -10.41 8.07
C GLU A 297 6.17 -10.15 7.51
N GLY A 298 6.53 -8.87 7.43
CA GLY A 298 7.82 -8.39 6.93
C GLY A 298 8.81 -8.16 8.05
N GLY A 299 10.06 -7.89 7.68
CA GLY A 299 11.05 -7.34 8.60
C GLY A 299 10.64 -5.96 9.12
N GLN A 300 11.32 -5.51 10.17
CA GLN A 300 11.05 -4.24 10.84
C GLN A 300 11.22 -3.06 9.86
N VAL A 301 10.17 -2.26 9.70
CA VAL A 301 10.18 -1.07 8.83
C VAL A 301 11.01 0.03 9.51
N PRO A 302 11.83 0.81 8.77
CA PRO A 302 12.38 2.06 9.30
C PRO A 302 11.26 2.97 9.85
N PRO A 303 11.52 3.78 10.88
CA PRO A 303 10.51 4.68 11.44
C PRO A 303 9.93 5.57 10.33
N MET A 304 8.60 5.61 10.22
CA MET A 304 7.91 6.26 9.12
C MET A 304 8.37 7.71 8.96
N GLY A 305 8.98 8.01 7.81
CA GLY A 305 9.10 9.39 7.36
C GLY A 305 7.70 10.00 7.28
N GLY A 306 7.53 11.18 7.86
CA GLY A 306 6.25 11.90 7.82
C GLY A 306 5.78 12.19 6.40
N PRO A 307 4.54 12.70 6.23
CA PRO A 307 4.03 13.10 4.92
C PRO A 307 5.06 14.00 4.22
N LEU A 308 5.33 13.70 2.94
CA LEU A 308 6.40 14.31 2.16
C LEU A 308 6.27 15.85 2.15
N SER A 309 6.99 16.52 3.04
CA SER A 309 7.14 17.98 2.98
C SER A 309 7.78 18.37 1.65
N PRO A 310 7.24 19.36 0.93
CA PRO A 310 7.75 19.76 -0.37
C PRO A 310 9.02 20.62 -0.24
N THR A 311 10.13 20.03 0.18
CA THR A 311 11.46 20.67 0.10
C THR A 311 11.96 20.67 -1.34
N ILE A 312 11.49 21.66 -2.10
CA ILE A 312 12.17 22.11 -3.31
C ILE A 312 13.50 22.75 -2.89
N GLY A 313 14.62 22.21 -3.36
CA GLY A 313 15.94 22.81 -3.21
C GLY A 313 16.81 22.21 -2.10
N GLY A 314 17.53 21.14 -2.42
CA GLY A 314 18.71 20.67 -1.70
C GLY A 314 19.70 20.10 -2.72
N PRO A 315 21.01 20.39 -2.63
CA PRO A 315 22.00 19.91 -3.59
C PRO A 315 22.16 18.40 -3.51
N ALA A 316 22.46 17.77 -4.66
CA ALA A 316 22.64 16.32 -4.75
C ALA A 316 23.78 15.84 -3.83
N PRO A 317 23.63 14.69 -3.14
CA PRO A 317 24.71 14.12 -2.36
C PRO A 317 25.88 13.72 -3.28
N ALA A 318 27.08 14.20 -2.96
CA ALA A 318 28.28 13.90 -3.73
C ALA A 318 28.55 12.38 -3.74
N MET A 319 28.81 11.82 -4.92
CA MET A 319 29.17 10.40 -5.04
C MET A 319 30.53 10.14 -4.39
N ALA A 320 30.53 9.48 -3.24
CA ALA A 320 31.74 8.96 -2.63
C ALA A 320 32.27 7.80 -3.48
N MET A 321 33.37 8.04 -4.20
CA MET A 321 34.15 7.01 -4.90
C MET A 321 34.73 6.04 -3.86
N GLY A 322 34.09 4.89 -3.66
CA GLY A 322 34.58 3.83 -2.78
C GLY A 322 35.87 3.22 -3.33
N GLY A 323 36.96 3.31 -2.56
CA GLY A 323 38.22 2.66 -2.89
C GLY A 323 38.13 1.14 -2.88
N GLY A 324 38.78 0.49 -3.85
CA GLY A 324 38.87 -0.98 -3.92
C GLY A 324 39.77 -1.58 -2.83
N PRO A 325 39.64 -2.89 -2.55
CA PRO A 325 40.41 -3.56 -1.50
C PRO A 325 41.88 -3.73 -1.88
N VAL A 326 42.78 -3.48 -0.92
CA VAL A 326 44.23 -3.70 -1.07
C VAL A 326 44.65 -4.92 -0.24
N ALA A 327 45.42 -5.82 -0.84
CA ALA A 327 45.89 -7.06 -0.20
C ALA A 327 47.11 -6.82 0.73
N PRO A 328 47.40 -7.71 1.70
CA PRO A 328 48.32 -7.41 2.79
C PRO A 328 49.77 -7.86 2.58
N GLY A 329 50.71 -7.00 3.02
CA GLY A 329 51.97 -7.41 3.65
C GLY A 329 53.27 -7.33 2.82
N MET A 330 54.22 -6.48 3.25
CA MET A 330 55.58 -6.85 3.72
C MET A 330 56.51 -5.62 3.83
N GLY A 331 57.32 -5.55 4.91
CA GLY A 331 58.64 -4.87 4.93
C GLY A 331 58.69 -3.37 5.30
N GLY A 332 59.12 -3.07 6.54
CA GLY A 332 59.91 -1.85 6.84
C GLY A 332 61.40 -2.07 6.49
N PRO A 333 62.30 -1.06 6.61
CA PRO A 333 62.64 -0.46 7.91
C PRO A 333 62.89 1.09 7.84
N PRO A 334 63.81 1.78 8.57
CA PRO A 334 63.42 2.88 9.46
C PRO A 334 63.89 4.31 9.06
N ALA A 335 63.46 5.31 9.85
CA ALA A 335 63.69 6.76 9.66
C ALA A 335 65.15 7.23 9.89
N PRO A 336 65.50 8.50 9.53
CA PRO A 336 65.49 9.54 10.57
C PRO A 336 65.18 11.01 10.14
N GLY A 337 64.49 11.75 11.03
CA GLY A 337 64.83 13.11 11.53
C GLY A 337 64.94 14.36 10.63
N MET A 338 64.06 15.35 10.87
CA MET A 338 64.31 16.80 11.14
C MET A 338 62.93 17.48 11.32
N GLY A 339 62.65 18.21 12.42
CA GLY A 339 62.86 19.67 12.56
C GLY A 339 61.77 20.45 11.80
N GLY A 340 60.93 21.33 12.36
CA GLY A 340 60.93 22.10 13.61
C GLY A 340 60.19 23.43 13.33
N PHE A 341 59.73 24.16 14.36
CA PHE A 341 58.93 25.42 14.25
C PHE A 341 57.50 25.27 13.67
N GLY A 342 56.47 25.95 14.19
CA GLY A 342 56.37 26.79 15.38
C GLY A 342 54.95 27.34 15.52
N ALA A 343 54.42 27.39 16.75
CA ALA A 343 53.10 27.96 17.05
C ALA A 343 53.22 29.26 17.86
N PRO A 344 52.32 30.24 17.67
CA PRO A 344 52.09 31.32 18.63
C PRO A 344 50.72 31.18 19.36
N PRO A 345 50.52 31.79 20.56
CA PRO A 345 49.48 31.35 21.51
C PRO A 345 48.49 32.43 22.02
N GLY A 346 47.38 31.97 22.60
CA GLY A 346 46.52 32.73 23.54
C GLY A 346 45.63 33.83 22.95
N ALA A 347 44.62 34.37 23.65
CA ALA A 347 43.98 33.97 24.91
C ALA A 347 42.59 34.66 25.01
N GLY A 348 41.64 34.12 25.80
CA GLY A 348 40.36 34.81 26.05
C GLY A 348 39.24 33.91 26.59
N GLY A 349 39.07 33.88 27.92
CA GLY A 349 37.94 33.25 28.60
C GLY A 349 36.71 34.18 28.74
N PRO A 350 35.56 33.66 29.19
CA PRO A 350 34.25 34.32 29.09
C PRO A 350 33.90 35.22 30.29
N PRO A 351 32.81 36.01 30.17
CA PRO A 351 31.74 35.85 31.17
C PRO A 351 30.30 36.06 30.64
N GLY A 352 29.32 35.58 31.42
CA GLY A 352 28.06 36.30 31.63
C GLY A 352 26.80 35.77 30.92
N ALA A 353 25.91 35.14 31.69
CA ALA A 353 24.51 34.92 31.32
C ALA A 353 23.58 35.87 32.09
N PRO A 354 22.49 36.33 31.47
CA PRO A 354 21.24 36.65 32.16
C PRO A 354 20.07 35.87 31.50
N GLY A 355 18.95 35.55 32.15
CA GLY A 355 18.51 35.71 33.54
C GLY A 355 17.04 35.21 33.62
N ALA A 356 16.63 34.58 34.72
CA ALA A 356 15.29 33.98 34.85
C ALA A 356 14.24 34.97 35.39
N PRO A 357 12.94 34.84 35.03
CA PRO A 357 11.82 35.41 35.79
C PRO A 357 11.37 34.49 36.95
N PRO A 358 10.64 35.03 37.95
CA PRO A 358 10.61 34.47 39.31
C PRO A 358 9.43 33.53 39.61
N GLY A 359 9.57 32.75 40.69
CA GLY A 359 8.48 31.98 41.32
C GLY A 359 8.00 32.58 42.65
N VAL A 360 6.80 32.19 43.07
CA VAL A 360 6.20 32.41 44.41
C VAL A 360 5.23 31.22 44.70
N PRO A 361 4.80 30.93 45.95
CA PRO A 361 5.49 29.89 46.72
C PRO A 361 4.55 28.84 47.37
N GLY A 362 5.16 27.84 48.02
CA GLY A 362 4.60 27.29 49.27
C GLY A 362 3.78 26.00 49.18
N ALA A 363 4.44 24.86 49.38
CA ALA A 363 3.81 23.71 50.04
C ALA A 363 3.93 23.87 51.57
N PRO A 364 3.04 23.24 52.34
CA PRO A 364 3.53 22.53 53.53
C PRO A 364 2.82 21.19 53.82
N GLY A 365 3.55 20.23 54.40
CA GLY A 365 2.95 19.22 55.30
C GLY A 365 2.98 17.75 54.86
N MET A 366 4.01 17.03 55.31
CA MET A 366 4.05 15.56 55.49
C MET A 366 5.15 15.24 56.54
N PRO A 367 5.26 14.02 57.13
CA PRO A 367 4.34 12.88 57.19
C PRO A 367 3.80 12.75 58.64
N PRO A 368 4.04 11.75 59.55
CA PRO A 368 4.72 10.42 59.50
C PRO A 368 3.78 9.21 59.78
N GLY A 369 4.30 7.97 59.59
CA GLY A 369 3.82 6.76 60.28
C GLY A 369 3.45 5.54 59.42
N GLY A 370 4.29 4.49 59.41
CA GLY A 370 3.88 3.09 59.10
C GLY A 370 3.65 2.29 60.40
N PRO A 371 3.83 0.95 60.46
CA PRO A 371 4.18 -0.01 59.39
C PRO A 371 3.40 -1.39 59.45
N ALA A 372 3.89 -2.39 58.70
CA ALA A 372 3.74 -3.86 58.87
C ALA A 372 2.47 -4.59 58.38
N GLY A 373 2.66 -5.85 57.90
CA GLY A 373 1.63 -6.79 57.39
C GLY A 373 1.13 -7.79 58.45
N PRO A 374 0.83 -9.09 58.17
CA PRO A 374 1.02 -9.89 56.95
C PRO A 374 -0.27 -10.62 56.46
N GLY A 375 -0.16 -11.55 55.48
CA GLY A 375 -1.21 -12.57 55.16
C GLY A 375 -1.10 -13.81 56.08
N PRO A 376 -1.55 -15.04 55.69
CA PRO A 376 -2.24 -15.47 54.46
C PRO A 376 -3.54 -16.30 54.74
N GLY A 377 -4.21 -16.82 53.70
CA GLY A 377 -5.28 -17.83 53.88
C GLY A 377 -5.95 -18.34 52.60
N GLY A 378 -5.70 -19.60 52.23
CA GLY A 378 -6.63 -20.41 51.42
C GLY A 378 -7.72 -21.06 52.30
N PRO A 379 -8.57 -22.01 51.80
CA PRO A 379 -8.27 -22.92 50.69
C PRO A 379 -9.43 -23.15 49.67
N THR A 380 -9.14 -23.94 48.63
CA THR A 380 -10.09 -24.71 47.80
C THR A 380 -10.40 -26.07 48.48
N PRO A 381 -11.19 -27.03 47.92
CA PRO A 381 -12.04 -27.01 46.72
C PRO A 381 -13.51 -27.45 46.98
N GLY A 382 -14.36 -27.40 45.96
CA GLY A 382 -15.70 -28.01 45.98
C GLY A 382 -16.16 -28.42 44.58
N TYR A 383 -16.41 -29.73 44.39
CA TYR A 383 -17.03 -30.29 43.18
C TYR A 383 -18.55 -30.02 43.19
N GLY A 384 -19.14 -29.87 41.99
CA GLY A 384 -20.58 -29.75 41.75
C GLY A 384 -20.88 -29.58 40.28
#